data_AF-A0A1F4EYQ1-F1
#
_entry.id   AF-A0A1F4EYQ1-F1
#
_cell.length_a   1.000
_cell.length_b   1.000
_cell.length_c   1.000
_cell.angle_alpha   90.00
_cell.angle_beta   90.00
_cell.angle_gamma   90.00
#
_symmetry.space_group_name_H-M   'P 1'
#
loop_
_entity.id
_entity.type
_entity.pdbx_description
1 polymer ?
#
loop_
_entity_poly.entity_id
_entity_poly.type
_entity_poly.pdbx_seq_one_letter_code
_entity_poly.pdbx_strand_id
1 'polypeptide(L)'
;MNQTIIRNGLLLAIALLLAGCSGLRIPGAPEGELEERQVIQLIGYAQRVAAMTAEQQRREYSAGNQAFARDKDAMSRMRLALLLATPGAGVHDAARAASLLEPLAAPGDAASPLRTLARLLYVQLSERASEHKRANQMREQLEALKEVERAIMERGQESQPRRR
;
A
#
# COMPACT_ATOMS: atom_id res chain seq x y z
N MET A 1 61.65 12.40 26.34
CA MET A 1 61.33 11.68 25.08
C MET A 1 60.23 10.61 25.20
N ASN A 2 59.68 10.32 26.38
CA ASN A 2 58.67 9.24 26.54
C ASN A 2 57.20 9.68 26.43
N GLN A 3 56.87 10.97 26.61
CA GLN A 3 55.47 11.44 26.56
C GLN A 3 54.88 11.49 25.14
N THR A 4 55.67 11.77 24.11
CA THR A 4 55.20 11.85 22.72
C THR A 4 54.87 10.47 22.14
N ILE A 5 55.56 9.42 22.59
CA ILE A 5 55.33 8.03 22.17
C ILE A 5 54.01 7.52 22.76
N ILE A 6 53.73 7.82 24.03
CA ILE A 6 52.47 7.42 24.69
C ILE A 6 51.27 8.14 24.08
N ARG A 7 51.41 9.44 23.76
CA ARG A 7 50.34 10.23 23.13
C ARG A 7 50.04 9.77 21.70
N ASN A 8 51.08 9.47 20.92
CA ASN A 8 50.90 8.96 19.57
C ASN A 8 50.32 7.54 19.56
N GLY A 9 50.70 6.68 20.51
CA GLY A 9 50.11 5.35 20.68
C GLY A 9 48.63 5.38 21.03
N LEU A 10 48.22 6.30 21.91
CA LEU A 10 46.81 6.48 22.28
C LEU A 10 45.96 6.97 21.08
N LEU A 11 46.48 7.90 20.29
CA LEU A 11 45.78 8.39 19.08
C LEU A 11 45.63 7.29 18.01
N LEU A 12 46.62 6.42 17.87
CA LEU A 12 46.59 5.32 16.92
C LEU A 12 45.60 4.22 17.35
N ALA A 13 45.48 3.95 18.65
CA ALA A 13 44.49 3.02 19.20
C ALA A 13 43.04 3.52 19.02
N ILE A 14 42.79 4.83 19.19
CA ILE A 14 41.48 5.44 18.96
C ILE A 14 41.09 5.37 17.47
N ALA A 15 42.04 5.59 16.56
CA ALA A 15 41.79 5.45 15.12
C ALA A 15 41.47 4.01 14.71
N LEU A 16 42.12 3.01 15.32
CA LEU A 16 41.84 1.59 15.11
C LEU A 16 40.47 1.15 15.64
N LEU A 17 40.02 1.72 16.77
CA LEU A 17 38.68 1.44 17.33
C LEU A 17 37.55 2.04 16.48
N LEU A 18 37.77 3.19 15.82
CA LEU A 18 36.78 3.80 14.93
C LEU A 18 36.64 3.09 13.57
N ALA A 19 37.68 2.38 13.11
CA ALA A 19 37.63 1.57 11.88
C ALA A 19 36.85 0.23 12.06
N GLY A 20 36.59 -0.18 13.32
CA GLY A 20 35.88 -1.42 13.63
C GLY A 20 34.37 -1.40 13.32
N CYS A 21 33.77 -0.22 13.19
CA CYS A 21 32.33 -0.08 12.94
C CYS A 21 31.93 -0.24 11.46
N SER A 22 32.89 -0.27 10.53
CA SER A 22 32.63 -0.43 9.09
C SER A 22 32.62 -1.90 8.64
N GLY A 23 33.04 -2.82 9.52
CA GLY A 23 33.29 -4.23 9.20
C GLY A 23 32.24 -5.21 9.69
N LEU A 24 31.17 -4.75 10.38
CA LEU A 24 30.05 -5.62 10.75
C LEU A 24 29.22 -5.91 9.48
N ARG A 25 29.75 -6.77 8.60
CA ARG A 25 28.99 -7.36 7.50
C ARG A 25 27.91 -8.25 8.11
N ILE A 26 26.70 -7.69 8.18
CA ILE A 26 25.49 -8.43 8.49
C ILE A 26 25.29 -9.45 7.35
N PRO A 27 25.16 -10.76 7.66
CA PRO A 27 24.85 -11.75 6.64
C PRO A 27 23.47 -11.45 6.04
N GLY A 28 23.43 -11.09 4.74
CA GLY A 28 22.19 -10.68 4.02
C GLY A 28 22.25 -9.31 3.31
N ALA A 29 23.36 -8.56 3.45
CA ALA A 29 23.49 -7.17 2.99
C ALA A 29 23.16 -6.85 1.50
N PRO A 30 23.51 -7.67 0.47
CA PRO A 30 23.31 -7.23 -0.92
C PRO A 30 21.84 -7.24 -1.37
N GLU A 31 21.03 -8.19 -0.91
CA GLU A 31 19.60 -8.27 -1.28
C GLU A 31 18.76 -7.28 -0.49
N GLY A 32 19.06 -7.09 0.80
CA GLY A 32 18.41 -6.08 1.63
C GLY A 32 18.59 -4.66 1.10
N GLU A 33 19.80 -4.27 0.73
CA GLU A 33 20.08 -2.93 0.18
C GLU A 33 19.36 -2.67 -1.17
N LEU A 34 19.20 -3.71 -2.00
CA LEU A 34 18.46 -3.61 -3.26
C LEU A 34 16.96 -3.44 -3.00
N GLU A 35 16.39 -4.21 -2.07
CA GLU A 35 14.98 -4.10 -1.69
C GLU A 35 14.68 -2.75 -1.01
N GLU A 36 15.59 -2.22 -0.20
CA GLU A 36 15.44 -0.89 0.39
C GLU A 36 15.36 0.19 -0.69
N ARG A 37 16.23 0.15 -1.70
CA ARG A 37 16.17 1.07 -2.84
C ARG A 37 14.86 0.91 -3.62
N GLN A 38 14.40 -0.32 -3.81
CA GLN A 38 13.12 -0.60 -4.46
C GLN A 38 11.94 -0.01 -3.68
N VAL A 39 11.94 -0.13 -2.35
CA VAL A 39 10.93 0.48 -1.47
C VAL A 39 10.94 2.00 -1.60
N ILE A 40 12.11 2.64 -1.58
CA ILE A 40 12.24 4.09 -1.78
C ILE A 40 11.68 4.50 -3.15
N GLN A 41 11.98 3.73 -4.20
CA GLN A 41 11.43 3.97 -5.54
C GLN A 41 9.90 3.83 -5.58
N LEU A 42 9.33 2.87 -4.85
CA LEU A 42 7.87 2.67 -4.75
C LEU A 42 7.19 3.84 -4.02
N ILE A 43 7.78 4.35 -2.95
CA ILE A 43 7.26 5.52 -2.24
C ILE A 43 7.27 6.74 -3.16
N GLY A 44 8.39 6.99 -3.85
CA GLY A 44 8.47 8.07 -4.83
C GLY A 44 7.51 7.87 -6.01
N TYR A 45 7.26 6.62 -6.42
CA TYR A 45 6.27 6.29 -7.43
C TYR A 45 4.85 6.64 -6.98
N ALA A 46 4.46 6.25 -5.76
CA ALA A 46 3.15 6.57 -5.20
C ALA A 46 2.89 8.08 -5.15
N GLN A 47 3.88 8.87 -4.74
CA GLN A 47 3.79 10.33 -4.74
C GLN A 47 3.58 10.90 -6.14
N ARG A 48 4.31 10.40 -7.15
CA ARG A 48 4.13 10.84 -8.53
C ARG A 48 2.75 10.50 -9.06
N VAL A 49 2.27 9.27 -8.83
CA VAL A 49 0.94 8.83 -9.27
C VAL A 49 -0.17 9.66 -8.63
N ALA A 50 -0.03 10.01 -7.34
CA ALA A 50 -0.98 10.88 -6.65
C ALA A 50 -1.03 12.30 -7.23
N ALA A 51 0.06 12.79 -7.83
CA ALA A 51 0.11 14.11 -8.47
C ALA A 51 -0.29 14.10 -9.96
N MET A 52 -0.53 12.93 -10.55
CA MET A 52 -0.94 12.81 -11.96
C MET A 52 -2.40 13.21 -12.17
N THR A 53 -2.72 13.67 -13.38
CA THR A 53 -4.11 13.84 -13.81
C THR A 53 -4.78 12.48 -14.04
N ALA A 54 -6.12 12.44 -14.04
CA ALA A 54 -6.87 11.20 -14.28
C ALA A 54 -6.49 10.49 -15.59
N GLU A 55 -6.25 11.25 -16.67
CA GLU A 55 -5.82 10.69 -17.96
C GLU A 55 -4.40 10.12 -17.90
N GLN A 56 -3.49 10.76 -17.18
CA GLN A 56 -2.14 10.22 -16.95
C GLN A 56 -2.20 8.94 -16.11
N GLN A 57 -3.01 8.91 -15.05
CA GLN A 57 -3.20 7.73 -14.20
C GLN A 57 -3.79 6.56 -15.00
N ARG A 58 -4.73 6.81 -15.92
CA ARG A 58 -5.29 5.76 -16.81
C ARG A 58 -4.23 5.16 -17.73
N ARG A 59 -3.39 6.00 -18.35
CA ARG A 59 -2.27 5.53 -19.19
C ARG A 59 -1.27 4.72 -18.38
N GLU A 60 -0.89 5.24 -17.21
CA GLU A 60 0.03 4.57 -16.30
C GLU A 60 -0.54 3.23 -15.79
N TYR A 61 -1.84 3.17 -15.51
CA TYR A 61 -2.53 1.93 -15.17
C TYR A 61 -2.50 0.91 -16.31
N SER A 62 -2.76 1.32 -17.55
CA SER A 62 -2.65 0.41 -18.71
C SER A 62 -1.22 -0.13 -18.86
N ALA A 63 -0.21 0.72 -18.72
CA ALA A 63 1.19 0.32 -18.79
C ALA A 63 1.58 -0.63 -17.64
N GLY A 64 1.18 -0.30 -16.40
CA GLY A 64 1.42 -1.13 -15.22
C GLY A 64 0.73 -2.49 -15.30
N ASN A 65 -0.49 -2.55 -15.85
CA ASN A 65 -1.22 -3.80 -16.05
C ASN A 65 -0.53 -4.69 -17.10
N GLN A 66 0.01 -4.11 -18.17
CA GLN A 66 0.80 -4.84 -19.16
C GLN A 66 2.13 -5.34 -18.59
N ALA A 67 2.85 -4.52 -17.81
CA ALA A 67 4.09 -4.92 -17.16
C ALA A 67 3.85 -6.09 -16.19
N PHE A 68 2.82 -5.98 -15.34
CA PHE A 68 2.45 -7.07 -14.44
C PHE A 68 2.06 -8.36 -15.19
N ALA A 69 1.36 -8.25 -16.32
CA ALA A 69 0.99 -9.42 -17.12
C ALA A 69 2.21 -10.15 -17.70
N ARG A 70 3.29 -9.42 -18.03
CA ARG A 70 4.53 -9.98 -18.58
C ARG A 70 5.38 -10.65 -17.51
N ASP A 71 5.71 -9.91 -16.45
CA ASP A 71 6.78 -10.34 -15.52
C ASP A 71 6.22 -11.00 -14.25
N LYS A 72 5.01 -10.59 -13.82
CA LYS A 72 4.33 -11.06 -12.58
C LYS A 72 5.20 -11.01 -11.31
N ASP A 73 6.25 -10.20 -11.33
CA ASP A 73 7.21 -10.07 -10.24
C ASP A 73 6.67 -9.20 -9.09
N ALA A 74 7.40 -9.21 -7.97
CA ALA A 74 6.99 -8.47 -6.78
C ALA A 74 6.90 -6.95 -7.04
N MET A 75 7.82 -6.39 -7.84
CA MET A 75 7.86 -4.96 -8.13
C MET A 75 6.72 -4.49 -9.04
N SER A 76 6.41 -5.22 -10.11
CA SER A 76 5.29 -4.88 -11.00
C SER A 76 3.95 -5.03 -10.30
N ARG A 77 3.83 -6.05 -9.43
CA ARG A 77 2.67 -6.24 -8.55
C ARG A 77 2.49 -5.07 -7.58
N MET A 78 3.55 -4.62 -6.92
CA MET A 78 3.52 -3.47 -6.01
C MET A 78 3.15 -2.17 -6.73
N ARG A 79 3.74 -1.91 -7.91
CA ARG A 79 3.43 -0.71 -8.70
C ARG A 79 1.97 -0.68 -9.12
N LEU A 80 1.45 -1.80 -9.63
CA LEU A 80 0.04 -1.90 -10.03
C LEU A 80 -0.90 -1.74 -8.82
N ALA A 81 -0.56 -2.34 -7.68
CA ALA A 81 -1.34 -2.16 -6.46
C ALA A 81 -1.37 -0.71 -5.98
N LEU A 82 -0.24 0.02 -6.05
CA LEU A 82 -0.18 1.45 -5.69
C LEU A 82 -1.05 2.33 -6.61
N LEU A 83 -1.09 2.04 -7.91
CA LEU A 83 -1.99 2.71 -8.86
C LEU A 83 -3.46 2.54 -8.46
N LEU A 84 -3.86 1.30 -8.19
CA LEU A 84 -5.23 0.97 -7.77
C LEU A 84 -5.56 1.54 -6.38
N ALA A 85 -4.56 1.67 -5.50
CA ALA A 85 -4.72 2.21 -4.16
C ALA A 85 -4.88 3.74 -4.11
N THR A 86 -4.58 4.45 -5.21
CA THR A 86 -4.58 5.93 -5.23
C THR A 86 -6.01 6.48 -5.17
N PRO A 87 -6.39 7.23 -4.11
CA PRO A 87 -7.72 7.79 -3.99
C PRO A 87 -7.99 8.83 -5.08
N GLY A 88 -9.22 8.89 -5.59
CA GLY A 88 -9.63 9.85 -6.62
C GLY A 88 -9.17 9.50 -8.04
N ALA A 89 -8.39 8.44 -8.21
CA ALA A 89 -8.09 7.89 -9.53
C ALA A 89 -9.34 7.25 -10.13
N GLY A 90 -9.57 7.46 -11.43
CA GLY A 90 -10.68 6.78 -12.14
C GLY A 90 -10.54 5.25 -12.22
N VAL A 91 -9.39 4.72 -11.81
CA VAL A 91 -9.06 3.28 -11.75
C VAL A 91 -8.93 2.78 -10.30
N HIS A 92 -9.34 3.59 -9.32
CA HIS A 92 -9.23 3.24 -7.91
C HIS A 92 -10.03 1.97 -7.55
N ASP A 93 -9.36 0.98 -6.98
CA ASP A 93 -9.97 -0.27 -6.50
C ASP A 93 -9.12 -0.86 -5.37
N ALA A 94 -9.49 -0.52 -4.13
CA ALA A 94 -8.76 -0.99 -2.94
C ALA A 94 -8.85 -2.52 -2.75
N ALA A 95 -9.96 -3.14 -3.14
CA ALA A 95 -10.15 -4.58 -2.99
C ALA A 95 -9.21 -5.34 -3.92
N ARG A 96 -9.17 -4.95 -5.20
CA ARG A 96 -8.24 -5.55 -6.16
C ARG A 96 -6.78 -5.26 -5.84
N ALA A 97 -6.48 -4.05 -5.35
CA ALA A 97 -5.14 -3.73 -4.87
C ALA A 97 -4.72 -4.66 -3.72
N ALA A 98 -5.59 -4.91 -2.75
CA ALA A 98 -5.32 -5.84 -1.66
C ALA A 98 -5.07 -7.28 -2.18
N SER A 99 -5.91 -7.79 -3.08
CA SER A 99 -5.72 -9.12 -3.67
C SER A 99 -4.39 -9.27 -4.43
N LEU A 100 -3.90 -8.19 -5.07
CA LEU A 100 -2.58 -8.21 -5.68
C LEU A 100 -1.46 -8.32 -4.65
N LEU A 101 -1.61 -7.74 -3.46
CA LEU A 101 -0.57 -7.73 -2.42
C LEU A 101 -0.57 -8.97 -1.53
N GLU A 102 -1.67 -9.72 -1.48
CA GLU A 102 -1.84 -10.92 -0.64
C GLU A 102 -0.65 -11.91 -0.71
N PRO A 103 -0.10 -12.27 -1.88
CA PRO A 103 1.02 -13.23 -1.93
C PRO A 103 2.32 -12.68 -1.32
N LEU A 104 2.49 -11.36 -1.30
CA LEU A 104 3.63 -10.69 -0.68
C LEU A 104 3.41 -10.45 0.82
N ALA A 105 2.14 -10.33 1.21
CA ALA A 105 1.72 -10.13 2.59
C ALA A 105 1.72 -11.43 3.42
N ALA A 106 1.65 -12.58 2.76
CA ALA A 106 1.74 -13.88 3.40
C ALA A 106 3.01 -14.00 4.28
N PRO A 107 2.91 -14.62 5.48
CA PRO A 107 4.07 -14.89 6.32
C PRO A 107 5.14 -15.65 5.55
N GLY A 108 6.38 -15.23 5.67
CA GLY A 108 7.54 -15.90 5.08
C GLY A 108 8.75 -15.77 6.01
N ASP A 109 9.74 -16.63 5.80
CA ASP A 109 10.84 -16.82 6.75
C ASP A 109 11.92 -15.72 6.69
N ALA A 110 11.91 -14.87 5.65
CA ALA A 110 12.92 -13.83 5.44
C ALA A 110 12.37 -12.42 5.72
N ALA A 111 13.14 -11.65 6.49
CA ALA A 111 12.89 -10.23 6.72
C ALA A 111 13.19 -9.43 5.43
N SER A 112 12.13 -9.12 4.68
CA SER A 112 12.18 -8.34 3.44
C SER A 112 11.52 -6.97 3.66
N PRO A 113 12.22 -5.84 3.46
CA PRO A 113 11.62 -4.50 3.47
C PRO A 113 10.44 -4.39 2.50
N LEU A 114 10.54 -5.00 1.33
CA LEU A 114 9.49 -4.98 0.32
C LEU A 114 8.23 -5.71 0.81
N ARG A 115 8.37 -6.91 1.39
CA ARG A 115 7.26 -7.65 2.00
C ARG A 115 6.66 -6.91 3.20
N THR A 116 7.49 -6.19 3.96
CA THR A 116 7.02 -5.40 5.10
C THR A 116 6.14 -4.24 4.63
N LEU A 117 6.54 -3.51 3.59
CA LEU A 117 5.69 -2.50 2.96
C LEU A 117 4.42 -3.12 2.39
N ALA A 118 4.53 -4.24 1.68
CA ALA A 118 3.38 -4.93 1.10
C ALA A 118 2.35 -5.35 2.16
N ARG A 119 2.80 -5.86 3.32
CA ARG A 119 1.92 -6.21 4.46
C ARG A 119 1.19 -5.00 5.00
N LEU A 120 1.90 -3.90 5.24
CA LEU A 120 1.29 -2.67 5.74
C LEU A 120 0.21 -2.14 4.78
N LEU A 121 0.51 -2.09 3.49
CA LEU A 121 -0.45 -1.66 2.46
C LEU A 121 -1.61 -2.64 2.33
N TYR A 122 -1.36 -3.96 2.39
CA TYR A 122 -2.38 -4.98 2.32
C TYR A 122 -3.42 -4.82 3.44
N VAL A 123 -2.96 -4.67 4.69
CA VAL A 123 -3.85 -4.46 5.85
C VAL A 123 -4.69 -3.19 5.63
N GLN A 124 -4.05 -2.06 5.33
CA GLN A 124 -4.74 -0.79 5.09
C GLN A 124 -5.78 -0.85 3.96
N LEU A 125 -5.47 -1.53 2.85
CA LEU A 125 -6.37 -1.65 1.71
C LEU A 125 -7.52 -2.60 1.99
N SER A 126 -7.26 -3.69 2.73
CA SER A 126 -8.28 -4.63 3.14
C SER A 126 -9.31 -3.99 4.09
N GLU A 127 -8.85 -3.13 5.00
CA GLU A 127 -9.72 -2.35 5.89
C GLU A 127 -10.60 -1.40 5.08
N ARG A 128 -10.02 -0.61 4.17
CA ARG A 128 -10.77 0.28 3.28
C ARG A 128 -11.81 -0.45 2.44
N ALA A 129 -11.45 -1.61 1.89
CA ALA A 129 -12.38 -2.42 1.10
C ALA A 129 -13.56 -2.93 1.97
N SER A 130 -13.28 -3.35 3.20
CA SER A 130 -14.29 -3.78 4.17
C SER A 130 -15.23 -2.64 4.57
N GLU A 131 -14.68 -1.45 4.84
CA GLU A 131 -15.46 -0.25 5.16
C GLU A 131 -16.37 0.15 3.99
N HIS A 132 -15.84 0.16 2.77
CA HIS A 132 -16.62 0.47 1.58
C HIS A 132 -17.77 -0.52 1.37
N LYS A 133 -17.51 -1.82 1.60
CA LYS A 133 -18.54 -2.86 1.53
C LYS A 133 -19.64 -2.63 2.58
N ARG A 134 -19.27 -2.34 3.83
CA ARG A 134 -20.23 -2.05 4.91
C ARG A 134 -21.06 -0.81 4.61
N ALA A 135 -20.45 0.25 4.08
CA ALA A 135 -21.15 1.46 3.68
C ALA A 135 -22.17 1.20 2.56
N ASN A 136 -21.81 0.37 1.57
CA ASN A 136 -22.74 0.00 0.49
C ASN A 136 -23.91 -0.85 1.00
N GLN A 137 -23.66 -1.81 1.90
CA GLN A 137 -24.72 -2.60 2.54
C GLN A 137 -25.70 -1.71 3.32
N MET A 138 -25.20 -0.72 4.07
CA MET A 138 -26.06 0.23 4.79
C MET A 138 -26.89 1.09 3.83
N ARG A 139 -26.32 1.53 2.70
CA ARG A 139 -27.06 2.26 1.67
C ARG A 139 -28.18 1.42 1.07
N GLU A 140 -27.91 0.16 0.74
CA GLU A 140 -28.91 -0.77 0.22
C GLU A 140 -30.07 -0.97 1.23
N GLN A 141 -29.76 -1.11 2.51
CA GLN A 141 -30.78 -1.22 3.57
C GLN A 141 -31.64 0.05 3.68
N LEU A 142 -31.02 1.23 3.57
CA LEU A 142 -31.76 2.50 3.59
C LEU A 142 -32.70 2.65 2.38
N GLU A 143 -32.25 2.27 1.19
CA GLU A 143 -33.10 2.31 0.00
C GLU A 143 -34.26 1.31 0.10
N ALA A 144 -34.01 0.09 0.59
CA ALA A 144 -35.07 -0.89 0.84
C ALA A 144 -36.11 -0.39 1.86
N LEU A 145 -35.68 0.31 2.91
CA LEU A 145 -36.60 0.91 3.89
C LEU A 145 -37.45 2.03 3.28
N LYS A 146 -36.87 2.89 2.44
CA LYS A 146 -37.63 3.94 1.72
C LYS A 146 -38.65 3.35 0.77
N GLU A 147 -38.31 2.27 0.07
CA GLU A 147 -39.26 1.57 -0.81
C GLU A 147 -40.43 0.97 -0.02
N VAL A 148 -40.15 0.38 1.15
CA VAL A 148 -41.20 -0.13 2.05
C VAL A 148 -42.08 1.00 2.56
N GLU A 149 -41.52 2.14 2.99
CA GLU A 149 -42.27 3.31 3.42
C GLU A 149 -43.20 3.82 2.31
N ARG A 150 -42.66 3.97 1.10
CA ARG A 150 -43.43 4.40 -0.08
C ARG A 150 -44.58 3.43 -0.38
N ALA A 151 -44.33 2.12 -0.35
CA ALA A 151 -45.37 1.11 -0.58
C ALA A 151 -46.47 1.15 0.49
N ILE A 152 -46.13 1.44 1.75
CA ILE A 152 -47.10 1.61 2.84
C ILE A 152 -47.93 2.88 2.64
N MET A 153 -47.30 4.00 2.25
CA MET A 153 -48.00 5.26 1.97
C MET A 153 -49.00 5.11 0.81
N GLU A 154 -48.58 4.47 -0.29
CA GLU A 154 -49.44 4.22 -1.45
C GLU A 154 -50.67 3.37 -1.07
N ARG A 155 -50.47 2.27 -0.32
CA ARG A 155 -51.59 1.45 0.20
C ARG A 155 -52.49 2.23 1.17
N GLY A 156 -51.90 3.07 2.02
CA GLY A 156 -52.65 3.89 2.97
C GLY A 156 -53.53 4.95 2.29
N GLN A 157 -53.08 5.49 1.14
CA GLN A 157 -53.84 6.44 0.33
C GLN A 157 -55.00 5.79 -0.42
N GLU A 158 -54.81 4.58 -0.96
CA GLU A 158 -55.90 3.80 -1.60
C GLU A 158 -57.01 3.40 -0.61
N SER A 159 -56.67 3.29 0.69
CA SER A 159 -57.59 2.87 1.75
C SER A 159 -58.48 3.99 2.30
N GLN A 160 -58.26 5.27 1.92
CA GLN A 160 -59.10 6.38 2.37
C GLN A 160 -60.40 6.45 1.54
N PRO A 161 -61.59 6.23 2.14
CA PRO A 161 -62.84 6.37 1.41
C PRO A 161 -63.04 7.84 1.04
N ARG A 162 -63.27 8.11 -0.25
CA ARG A 162 -63.73 9.42 -0.74
C ARG A 162 -65.01 9.78 0.02
N ARG A 163 -64.90 10.62 1.06
CA ARG A 163 -66.06 11.20 1.74
C ARG A 163 -66.85 12.01 0.70
N ARG A 164 -68.04 11.51 0.38
CA ARG A 164 -69.11 12.26 -0.29
C ARG A 164 -69.92 13.01 0.75
#